data_AF-D9PUV7-F1
#
_entry.id   AF-D9PUV7-F1
#
_cell.length_a   1.000
_cell.length_b   1.000
_cell.length_c   1.000
_cell.angle_alpha   90.00
_cell.angle_beta   90.00
_cell.angle_gamma   90.00
#
_symmetry.space_group_name_H-M   'P 1'
#
loop_
_entity.id
_entity.type
_entity.pdbx_description
1 polymer ?
#
loop_
_entity_poly.entity_id
_entity_poly.type
_entity_poly.pdbx_seq_one_letter_code
_entity_poly.pdbx_strand_id
1 'polypeptide(L)'
;MENEEIQNNNADMEAEEETEELPFAKAEVVRLMKQHLDSDKMIRERVKVEMNKFLGEILEKVCQQLNQYPYATVEYEMLKECIYPYKNIERINQEKERLLAHLEAIKADCDAMGMDIKRTLKLRDVDED
;
A
#
# COMPACT_ATOMS: atom_id res chain seq x y z
N MET A 1 -40.11 29.43 26.26
CA MET A 1 -39.75 28.50 25.20
C MET A 1 -38.23 28.59 25.07
N GLU A 2 -37.46 28.18 26.07
CA GLU A 2 -37.34 26.84 26.66
C GLU A 2 -36.79 25.83 25.63
N ASN A 3 -35.53 25.45 25.89
CA ASN A 3 -34.77 24.26 25.51
C ASN A 3 -34.68 23.83 24.04
N GLU A 4 -33.43 23.71 23.58
CA GLU A 4 -32.85 22.39 23.31
C GLU A 4 -31.32 22.48 23.45
N GLU A 5 -30.84 22.29 24.69
CA GLU A 5 -29.49 21.80 24.92
C GLU A 5 -29.36 20.46 24.19
N ILE A 6 -28.57 20.42 23.11
CA ILE A 6 -28.11 19.17 22.52
C ILE A 6 -27.08 18.59 23.50
N GLN A 7 -27.60 17.95 24.54
CA GLN A 7 -26.86 16.97 25.32
C GLN A 7 -26.55 15.81 24.39
N ASN A 8 -25.39 15.85 23.74
CA ASN A 8 -24.83 14.70 23.05
C ASN A 8 -24.25 13.75 24.11
N ASN A 9 -25.14 13.20 24.94
CA ASN A 9 -24.92 12.03 25.78
C ASN A 9 -24.87 10.80 24.86
N ASN A 10 -23.76 10.62 24.15
CA ASN A 10 -23.33 9.29 23.80
C ASN A 10 -22.15 8.98 24.70
N ALA A 11 -22.48 8.30 25.79
CA ALA A 11 -21.55 7.58 26.61
C ALA A 11 -20.56 6.85 25.69
N ASP A 12 -19.33 7.33 25.66
CA ASP A 12 -18.18 6.45 25.53
C ASP A 12 -18.37 5.43 26.65
N MET A 13 -18.96 4.29 26.30
CA MET A 13 -18.74 3.08 27.07
C MET A 13 -17.24 2.85 26.97
N GLU A 14 -16.52 3.39 27.94
CA GLU A 14 -15.22 2.92 28.38
C GLU A 14 -15.44 1.45 28.80
N ALA A 15 -15.59 0.58 27.81
CA ALA A 15 -15.24 -0.81 27.97
C ALA A 15 -13.78 -0.77 28.44
N GLU A 16 -13.52 -1.36 29.59
CA GLU A 16 -12.19 -1.61 30.13
C GLU A 16 -11.37 -2.30 29.03
N GLU A 17 -10.72 -1.51 28.19
CA GLU A 17 -9.78 -2.00 27.21
C GLU A 17 -8.56 -2.40 28.01
N GLU A 18 -8.24 -3.70 27.98
CA GLU A 18 -6.89 -4.19 28.23
C GLU A 18 -5.92 -3.14 27.72
N THR A 19 -4.99 -2.69 28.56
CA THR A 19 -3.91 -1.81 28.15
C THR A 19 -3.05 -2.56 27.14
N GLU A 20 -3.52 -2.67 25.91
CA GLU A 20 -2.77 -3.18 24.77
C GLU A 20 -1.57 -2.24 24.63
N GLU A 21 -0.38 -2.80 24.78
CA GLU A 21 0.86 -2.06 24.64
C GLU A 21 1.02 -1.67 23.17
N LEU A 22 0.64 -0.42 22.85
CA LEU A 22 0.73 0.12 21.50
C LEU A 22 2.18 0.56 21.20
N PRO A 23 2.70 0.28 19.99
CA PRO A 23 4.08 0.63 19.62
C PRO A 23 4.33 2.14 19.58
N PHE A 24 3.29 2.95 19.38
CA PHE A 24 3.39 4.42 19.40
C PHE A 24 2.38 5.06 20.35
N ALA A 25 2.65 6.30 20.76
CA ALA A 25 1.71 7.11 21.52
C ALA A 25 0.42 7.33 20.72
N LYS A 26 -0.68 6.74 21.20
CA LYS A 26 -2.01 6.79 20.57
C LYS A 26 -2.46 8.21 20.22
N ALA A 27 -2.24 9.16 21.12
CA ALA A 27 -2.61 10.56 20.91
C ALA A 27 -1.92 11.19 19.70
N GLU A 28 -0.64 10.86 19.47
CA GLU A 28 0.14 11.41 18.36
C GLU A 28 -0.30 10.84 17.01
N VAL A 29 -0.57 9.53 16.96
CA VAL A 29 -1.14 8.88 15.77
C VAL A 29 -2.50 9.50 15.42
N VAL A 30 -3.39 9.67 16.40
CA VAL A 30 -4.70 10.29 16.19
C VAL A 30 -4.57 11.75 15.74
N ARG A 31 -3.63 12.51 16.32
CA ARG A 31 -3.36 13.89 15.90
C ARG A 31 -2.96 13.95 14.43
N LEU A 32 -2.03 13.10 13.99
CA LEU A 32 -1.57 13.07 12.61
C LEU A 32 -2.68 12.64 11.64
N MET A 33 -3.52 11.67 12.03
CA MET A 33 -4.69 11.26 11.26
C MET A 33 -5.67 12.43 11.06
N LYS A 34 -6.03 13.14 12.14
CA LYS A 34 -6.95 14.29 12.08
C LYS A 34 -6.42 15.46 11.24
N GLN A 35 -5.09 15.59 11.09
CA GLN A 35 -4.51 16.62 10.22
C GLN A 35 -4.71 16.36 8.73
N HIS A 36 -4.99 15.11 8.34
CA HIS A 36 -5.11 14.70 6.93
C HIS A 36 -6.49 14.16 6.57
N LEU A 37 -7.36 13.93 7.56
CA LEU A 37 -8.76 13.59 7.35
C LEU A 37 -9.62 14.88 7.31
N ASP A 38 -10.74 14.80 6.60
CA ASP A 38 -11.73 15.87 6.58
C ASP A 38 -12.25 16.15 8.00
N SER A 39 -12.54 17.42 8.31
CA SER A 39 -12.84 17.88 9.67
C SER A 39 -14.10 17.28 10.28
N ASP A 40 -15.01 16.77 9.45
CA ASP A 40 -16.26 16.11 9.83
C ASP A 40 -16.09 14.61 10.13
N LYS A 41 -14.92 14.02 9.83
CA LYS A 41 -14.68 12.59 10.04
C LYS A 41 -14.35 12.27 11.50
N MET A 42 -15.13 11.35 12.07
CA MET A 42 -14.88 10.76 13.39
C MET A 42 -14.09 9.44 13.26
N ILE A 43 -13.04 9.28 14.07
CA ILE A 43 -12.20 8.08 14.09
C ILE A 43 -12.64 7.17 15.24
N ARG A 44 -13.17 5.99 14.92
CA ARG A 44 -13.54 4.98 15.92
C ARG A 44 -12.32 4.37 16.60
N GLU A 45 -12.50 3.92 17.83
CA GLU A 45 -11.42 3.41 18.68
C GLU A 45 -10.59 2.30 18.02
N ARG A 46 -11.27 1.26 17.54
CA ARG A 46 -10.64 0.17 16.77
C ARG A 46 -9.75 0.64 15.62
N VAL A 47 -10.12 1.72 14.93
CA VAL A 47 -9.32 2.26 13.81
C VAL A 47 -8.05 2.91 14.32
N LYS A 48 -8.09 3.59 15.48
CA LYS A 48 -6.91 4.18 16.11
C LYS A 48 -5.91 3.11 16.52
N VAL A 49 -6.40 2.02 17.11
CA VAL A 49 -5.60 0.86 17.54
C VAL A 49 -4.96 0.17 16.34
N GLU A 50 -5.76 -0.19 15.32
CA GLU A 50 -5.27 -0.87 14.11
C GLU A 50 -4.26 -0.02 13.34
N MET A 51 -4.50 1.30 13.21
CA MET A 51 -3.53 2.20 12.56
C MET A 51 -2.20 2.22 13.30
N ASN A 52 -2.24 2.23 14.64
CA ASN A 52 -1.04 2.22 15.46
C ASN A 52 -0.23 0.92 15.27
N LYS A 53 -0.90 -0.24 15.32
CA LYS A 53 -0.29 -1.55 15.04
C LYS A 53 0.31 -1.60 13.64
N PHE A 54 -0.42 -1.12 12.63
CA PHE A 54 0.04 -1.09 11.24
C PHE A 54 1.29 -0.24 11.03
N LEU A 55 1.38 0.93 11.67
CA LEU A 55 2.60 1.73 11.65
C LEU A 55 3.79 0.96 12.24
N GLY A 56 3.53 0.12 13.26
CA GLY A 56 4.53 -0.73 13.90
C GLY A 56 5.04 -1.79 12.93
N GLU A 57 4.13 -2.47 12.25
CA GLU A 57 4.47 -3.47 11.22
C GLU A 57 5.29 -2.87 10.07
N ILE A 58 5.01 -1.64 9.64
CA ILE A 58 5.81 -0.97 8.62
C ILE A 58 7.24 -0.75 9.14
N LEU A 59 7.38 -0.25 10.37
CA LEU A 59 8.69 -0.03 10.97
C LEU A 59 9.47 -1.34 11.09
N GLU A 60 8.83 -2.41 11.56
CA GLU A 60 9.44 -3.74 11.64
C GLU A 60 9.93 -4.22 10.27
N LYS A 61 9.14 -4.06 9.21
CA LYS A 61 9.54 -4.42 7.83
C LYS A 61 10.74 -3.61 7.36
N VAL A 62 10.78 -2.30 7.64
CA VAL A 62 11.93 -1.45 7.31
C VAL A 62 13.17 -1.91 8.08
N CYS A 63 13.05 -2.24 9.36
CA CYS A 63 14.15 -2.77 10.17
C CYS A 63 14.65 -4.13 9.67
N GLN A 64 13.74 -5.03 9.26
CA GLN A 64 14.12 -6.31 8.66
C GLN A 64 14.89 -6.14 7.35
N GLN A 65 14.55 -5.15 6.53
CA GLN A 65 15.31 -4.80 5.32
C GLN A 65 16.67 -4.20 5.66
N LEU A 66 16.74 -3.31 6.65
CA LEU A 66 18.00 -2.75 7.13
C LEU A 66 18.97 -3.83 7.66
N ASN A 67 18.44 -4.90 8.26
CA ASN A 67 19.26 -6.03 8.70
C ASN A 67 19.88 -6.85 7.56
N GLN A 68 19.47 -6.63 6.30
CA GLN A 68 20.08 -7.30 5.14
C GLN A 68 21.43 -6.67 4.78
N TYR A 69 21.72 -5.46 5.25
CA TYR A 69 23.01 -4.82 5.06
C TYR A 69 24.03 -5.40 6.05
N PRO A 70 25.24 -5.77 5.60
CA PRO A 70 26.25 -6.46 6.43
C PRO A 70 27.01 -5.49 7.36
N TYR A 71 26.48 -4.32 7.65
CA TYR A 71 27.15 -3.25 8.41
C TYR A 71 26.53 -3.11 9.80
N ALA A 72 27.38 -2.85 10.80
CA ALA A 72 26.93 -2.68 12.18
C ALA A 72 26.19 -1.35 12.43
N THR A 73 26.44 -0.34 11.58
CA THR A 73 25.80 0.98 11.65
C THR A 73 24.85 1.16 10.48
N VAL A 74 23.65 1.66 10.76
CA VAL A 74 22.66 2.01 9.75
C VAL A 74 22.94 3.42 9.24
N GLU A 75 23.20 3.55 7.95
CA GLU A 75 23.43 4.83 7.28
C GLU A 75 22.16 5.37 6.62
N TYR A 76 22.16 6.67 6.32
CA TYR A 76 21.00 7.35 5.73
C TYR A 76 20.64 6.77 4.35
N GLU A 77 21.64 6.41 3.56
CA GLU A 77 21.50 5.79 2.25
C GLU A 77 20.74 4.47 2.33
N MET A 78 21.06 3.64 3.33
CA MET A 78 20.37 2.36 3.60
C MET A 78 18.91 2.60 3.96
N LEU A 79 18.65 3.55 4.87
CA LEU A 79 17.27 3.91 5.24
C LEU A 79 16.49 4.44 4.05
N LYS A 80 17.10 5.31 3.23
CA LYS A 80 16.49 5.91 2.05
C LYS A 80 16.07 4.84 1.04
N GLU A 81 16.87 3.81 0.86
CA GLU A 81 16.53 2.65 0.02
C GLU A 81 15.37 1.85 0.61
N CYS A 82 15.41 1.50 1.90
CA CYS A 82 14.35 0.70 2.54
C CYS A 82 12.98 1.40 2.59
N ILE A 83 12.95 2.73 2.81
CA ILE A 83 11.67 3.48 2.85
C ILE A 83 11.16 3.85 1.46
N TYR A 84 11.96 3.66 0.41
CA TYR A 84 11.63 4.07 -0.96
C TYR A 84 10.30 3.51 -1.47
N PRO A 85 9.96 2.21 -1.29
CA PRO A 85 8.71 1.65 -1.78
C PRO A 85 7.48 2.31 -1.15
N TYR A 86 7.56 2.66 0.14
CA TYR A 86 6.47 3.28 0.88
C TYR A 86 6.27 4.74 0.50
N LYS A 87 7.35 5.47 0.19
CA LYS A 87 7.29 6.87 -0.25
C LYS A 87 6.84 7.04 -1.70
N ASN A 88 7.03 6.03 -2.56
CA ASN A 88 6.81 6.12 -3.99
C ASN A 88 5.75 5.14 -4.49
N ILE A 89 4.85 4.68 -3.62
CA ILE A 89 3.90 3.60 -3.93
C ILE A 89 3.01 3.92 -5.15
N GLU A 90 2.54 5.16 -5.25
CA GLU A 90 1.71 5.60 -6.38
C GLU A 90 2.48 5.55 -7.70
N ARG A 91 3.70 6.11 -7.71
CA ARG A 91 4.59 6.09 -8.87
C ARG A 91 4.93 4.65 -9.29
N ILE A 92 5.23 3.78 -8.32
CA ILE A 92 5.53 2.36 -8.58
C ILE A 92 4.32 1.66 -9.21
N ASN A 93 3.11 1.94 -8.75
CA ASN A 93 1.90 1.34 -9.30
C ASN A 93 1.60 1.83 -10.72
N GLN A 94 1.76 3.13 -11.00
CA GLN A 94 1.61 3.68 -12.35
C GLN A 94 2.63 3.06 -13.32
N GLU A 95 3.89 2.95 -12.91
CA GLU A 95 4.93 2.31 -13.71
C GLU A 95 4.62 0.83 -13.96
N LYS A 96 4.09 0.12 -12.96
CA LYS A 96 3.65 -1.27 -13.08
C LYS A 96 2.55 -1.42 -14.14
N GLU A 97 1.53 -0.57 -14.12
CA GLU A 97 0.46 -0.58 -15.12
C GLU A 97 1.00 -0.32 -16.52
N ARG A 98 1.89 0.67 -16.67
CA ARG A 98 2.53 0.97 -17.95
C ARG A 98 3.33 -0.24 -18.48
N LEU A 99 4.12 -0.88 -17.63
CA LEU A 99 4.91 -2.06 -18.01
C LEU A 99 4.03 -3.24 -18.40
N LEU A 100 2.90 -3.44 -17.70
CA LEU A 100 1.93 -4.48 -18.04
C LEU A 100 1.35 -4.25 -19.44
N ALA A 101 0.92 -3.02 -19.75
CA ALA A 101 0.39 -2.67 -21.06
C ALA A 101 1.43 -2.89 -22.18
N HIS A 102 2.70 -2.54 -21.94
CA HIS A 102 3.77 -2.83 -22.89
C HIS A 102 3.99 -4.35 -23.09
N LEU A 103 3.90 -5.13 -22.02
CA LEU A 103 4.06 -6.58 -22.09
C LEU A 103 2.91 -7.23 -22.89
N GLU A 104 1.68 -6.74 -22.72
CA GLU A 104 0.53 -7.17 -23.51
C GLU A 104 0.70 -6.84 -25.01
N ALA A 105 1.20 -5.66 -25.34
CA ALA A 105 1.51 -5.28 -26.72
C ALA A 105 2.55 -6.22 -27.34
N ILE A 106 3.67 -6.48 -26.65
CA ILE A 106 4.71 -7.41 -27.12
C ILE A 106 4.15 -8.82 -27.32
N LYS A 107 3.26 -9.26 -26.43
CA LYS A 107 2.60 -10.57 -26.59
C LYS A 107 1.72 -10.60 -27.83
N ALA A 108 0.93 -9.57 -28.08
CA ALA A 108 0.10 -9.46 -29.28
C ALA A 108 0.95 -9.48 -30.55
N ASP A 109 2.09 -8.79 -30.55
CA ASP A 109 3.05 -8.81 -31.65
C ASP A 109 3.63 -10.23 -31.87
N CYS A 110 4.00 -10.93 -30.79
CA CYS A 110 4.44 -12.32 -30.84
C CYS A 110 3.34 -13.26 -31.40
N ASP A 111 2.10 -13.08 -30.97
CA ASP A 111 0.96 -13.88 -31.42
C ASP A 111 0.69 -13.65 -32.92
N ALA A 112 0.77 -12.40 -33.39
CA ALA A 112 0.65 -12.06 -34.81
C ALA A 112 1.75 -12.72 -35.65
N MET A 113 3.02 -12.58 -35.22
CA MET A 113 4.15 -13.26 -35.87
C MET A 113 3.96 -14.79 -35.91
N GLY A 114 3.45 -15.37 -34.82
CA GLY A 114 3.13 -16.79 -34.76
C GLY A 114 2.04 -17.23 -35.74
N MET A 115 1.02 -16.39 -35.97
CA MET A 115 -0.02 -16.66 -36.97
C MET A 115 0.52 -16.58 -38.41
N ASP A 116 1.36 -15.60 -38.70
CA ASP A 116 1.95 -15.42 -40.04
C ASP A 116 2.86 -16.59 -40.43
N ILE A 117 3.65 -17.11 -39.49
CA ILE A 117 4.47 -18.31 -39.71
C ILE A 117 3.56 -19.51 -40.03
N LYS A 118 2.51 -19.73 -39.22
CA LYS A 118 1.56 -20.83 -39.43
C LYS A 118 0.86 -20.71 -40.79
N ARG A 119 0.49 -19.50 -41.21
CA ARG A 119 -0.12 -19.25 -42.52
C ARG A 119 0.83 -19.58 -43.66
N THR A 120 2.09 -19.15 -43.55
CA THR A 120 3.12 -19.41 -44.55
C THR A 120 3.44 -20.89 -44.68
N LEU A 121 3.53 -21.61 -43.56
CA LEU A 121 3.74 -23.07 -43.56
C LEU A 121 2.55 -23.80 -44.21
N LYS A 122 1.31 -23.44 -43.86
CA LYS A 122 0.11 -24.04 -44.48
C LYS A 122 0.01 -23.84 -45.98
N LEU A 123 0.45 -22.69 -46.52
CA LEU A 123 0.46 -22.45 -47.96
C LEU A 123 1.48 -23.36 -48.67
N ARG A 124 2.64 -23.56 -48.04
CA ARG A 124 3.71 -24.41 -48.57
C ARG A 124 3.33 -25.88 -48.69
N ASP A 125 2.48 -26.38 -47.78
CA ASP A 125 1.96 -27.76 -47.81
C ASP A 125 0.89 -27.99 -48.91
N VAL A 126 0.36 -26.94 -49.54
CA VAL A 126 -0.69 -27.03 -50.58
C VAL A 126 -0.08 -26.95 -52.00
N ASP A 127 1.14 -26.45 -52.13
CA ASP A 127 1.81 -26.23 -53.42
C ASP A 127 2.68 -27.42 -53.89
N GLU A 128 2.65 -28.58 -53.21
CA GLU A 128 3.46 -29.78 -53.54
C GLU A 128 2.74 -30.89 -54.36
N ASP A 129 1.57 -30.62 -54.98
CA ASP A 129 0.89 -31.55 -55.90
C ASP A 129 1.02 -31.17 -57.39
#